data_AF-A0A7C1DB86-F1
#
_entry.id   AF-A0A7C1DB86-F1
#
_cell.length_a   1.000
_cell.length_b   1.000
_cell.length_c   1.000
_cell.angle_alpha   90.00
_cell.angle_beta   90.00
_cell.angle_gamma   90.00
#
_symmetry.space_group_name_H-M   'P 1'
#
loop_
_entity.id
_entity.type
_entity.pdbx_description
1 polymer ?
#
loop_
_entity_poly.entity_id
_entity_poly.type
_entity_poly.pdbx_seq_one_letter_code
_entity_poly.pdbx_strand_id
1 'polypeptide(L)' 'MDKIEVVFKTIKNLVAGLVIEGLFAIIIGVLIFIYPALLGVLVGILLVVTGVLSLILAVRLNKYSKLKIKI' A
#
# COMPACT_ATOMS: atom_id res chain seq x y z
N MET A 1 15.70 8.56 21.12
CA MET A 1 14.47 7.90 20.65
C MET A 1 14.68 6.41 20.81
N ASP A 2 13.90 5.77 21.66
CA ASP A 2 14.02 4.35 21.92
C ASP A 2 13.66 3.54 20.68
N LYS A 3 14.39 2.45 20.42
CA LYS A 3 14.15 1.58 19.24
C LYS A 3 12.69 1.12 19.14
N ILE A 4 12.02 0.96 20.29
CA ILE A 4 10.61 0.57 20.41
C ILE A 4 9.69 1.65 19.82
N GLU A 5 9.97 2.92 20.07
CA GLU A 5 9.15 4.05 19.61
C GLU A 5 9.12 4.15 18.08
N VAL A 6 10.26 3.87 17.43
CA VAL A 6 10.38 3.85 15.96
C VAL A 6 9.56 2.71 15.33
N VAL A 7 9.56 1.53 15.97
CA VAL A 7 8.77 0.37 15.52
C VAL A 7 7.27 0.67 15.64
N PHE A 8 6.82 1.17 16.79
CA PHE A 8 5.41 1.54 16.98
C PHE A 8 4.94 2.60 15.98
N LYS A 9 5.77 3.61 15.70
CA LYS A 9 5.45 4.63 14.69
C LYS A 9 5.33 4.04 13.28
N THR A 10 6.19 3.08 12.94
CA THR A 10 6.15 2.39 11.64
C THR A 10 4.90 1.54 11.51
N ILE A 11 4.56 0.76 12.55
CA ILE A 11 3.34 -0.06 12.59
C ILE A 11 2.10 0.83 12.48
N LYS A 12 2.03 1.93 13.25
CA LYS A 12 0.89 2.87 13.20
C LYS A 12 0.69 3.43 11.79
N ASN A 13 1.77 3.81 11.11
CA ASN A 13 1.70 4.31 9.74
C ASN A 13 1.29 3.23 8.73
N LEU A 14 1.75 1.98 8.90
CA LEU A 14 1.32 0.85 8.08
C LEU A 14 -0.17 0.57 8.26
N VAL A 15 -0.64 0.49 9.50
CA VAL A 15 -2.06 0.26 9.81
C VAL A 15 -2.94 1.37 9.22
N ALA A 16 -2.54 2.63 9.37
CA ALA A 16 -3.27 3.75 8.76
C ALA A 16 -3.31 3.64 7.22
N GLY A 17 -2.21 3.22 6.60
CA GLY A 17 -2.15 2.96 5.16
C GLY A 17 -3.12 1.87 4.71
N LEU A 18 -3.17 0.75 5.43
CA LEU A 18 -4.07 -0.37 5.15
C LEU A 18 -5.54 0.01 5.27
N VAL A 19 -5.90 0.85 6.26
CA VAL A 19 -7.27 1.34 6.42
C VAL A 19 -7.70 2.20 5.23
N ILE A 20 -6.81 3.10 4.78
CA ILE A 20 -7.07 3.97 3.63
C ILE A 20 -7.18 3.13 2.35
N GLU A 21 -6.27 2.18 2.14
CA GLU A 21 -6.29 1.28 0.99
C GLU A 21 -7.58 0.46 0.93
N GLY A 22 -8.03 -0.09 2.07
CA GLY A 22 -9.30 -0.79 2.18
C GLY A 22 -10.51 0.08 1.84
N LEU A 23 -10.52 1.33 2.31
CA LEU A 23 -11.59 2.28 1.98
C LEU A 23 -11.65 2.58 0.47
N PHE A 24 -10.51 2.81 -0.17
CA PHE A 24 -10.44 3.03 -1.61
C PHE A 24 -10.89 1.79 -2.40
N ALA A 25 -10.49 0.59 -1.98
CA ALA A 25 -10.90 -0.65 -2.62
C ALA A 25 -12.43 -0.85 -2.58
N ILE A 26 -13.08 -0.53 -1.45
CA ILE A 26 -14.54 -0.58 -1.33
C ILE A 26 -15.19 0.42 -2.30
N ILE A 27 -14.72 1.67 -2.32
CA ILE A 27 -15.25 2.70 -3.23
C ILE A 27 -15.12 2.27 -4.69
N ILE A 28 -13.95 1.75 -5.08
CA ILE A 28 -13.70 1.23 -6.43
C ILE A 28 -14.65 0.07 -6.75
N GLY A 29 -14.83 -0.87 -5.82
CA GLY A 29 -15.77 -1.98 -5.98
C GLY A 29 -17.20 -1.50 -6.23
N VAL A 30 -17.69 -0.54 -5.41
CA VAL A 30 -19.02 0.06 -5.58
C VAL A 30 -19.15 0.76 -6.94
N LEU A 31 -18.13 1.52 -7.36
CA LEU A 31 -18.15 2.19 -8.66
C LEU A 31 -18.19 1.20 -9.83
N ILE A 32 -17.49 0.07 -9.73
CA ILE A 32 -17.52 -1.00 -10.75
C ILE A 32 -18.90 -1.66 -10.80
N PHE A 33 -19.56 -1.88 -9.65
CA PHE A 33 -20.92 -2.41 -9.60
C PHE A 33 -21.93 -1.49 -10.30
N ILE A 34 -21.81 -0.17 -10.11
CA ILE A 34 -22.72 0.81 -10.74
C ILE A 34 -22.37 1.02 -12.21
N TYR A 35 -21.07 1.07 -12.55
CA TYR A 35 -20.57 1.33 -13.90
C TYR A 35 -19.51 0.30 -14.32
N PRO A 36 -19.92 -0.87 -14.84
CA PRO A 36 -19.01 -1.95 -15.22
C PRO A 36 -17.99 -1.55 -16.29
N ALA A 37 -18.34 -0.58 -17.15
CA ALA A 37 -17.44 -0.06 -18.18
C ALA A 37 -16.15 0.58 -17.61
N LEU A 38 -16.16 1.00 -16.34
CA LEU A 38 -15.00 1.59 -15.66
C LEU A 38 -14.02 0.53 -15.10
N LEU A 39 -14.37 -0.76 -15.13
CA LEU A 39 -13.59 -1.83 -14.51
C LEU A 39 -12.12 -1.80 -14.96
N GLY A 40 -11.87 -1.76 -16.27
CA GLY A 40 -10.49 -1.78 -16.79
C GLY A 40 -9.65 -0.61 -16.31
N VAL A 41 -10.23 0.59 -16.27
CA VAL A 41 -9.52 1.81 -15.83
C VAL A 41 -9.28 1.79 -14.32
N LEU A 42 -10.32 1.50 -13.53
CA LEU A 42 -10.23 1.53 -12.06
C LEU A 42 -9.31 0.45 -11.52
N VAL A 43 -9.38 -0.77 -12.08
CA VAL A 43 -8.47 -1.88 -11.70
C VAL A 43 -7.04 -1.57 -12.15
N GLY A 44 -6.85 -1.03 -13.35
CA GLY A 44 -5.53 -0.62 -13.83
C GLY A 44 -4.87 0.40 -12.91
N ILE A 45 -5.59 1.44 -12.51
CA ILE A 45 -5.10 2.46 -11.55
C ILE A 45 -4.77 1.81 -10.21
N LEU A 46 -5.66 0.96 -9.68
CA LEU A 46 -5.44 0.27 -8.40
C LEU A 46 -4.14 -0.54 -8.43
N LEU A 47 -3.92 -1.34 -9.49
CA LEU A 47 -2.70 -2.14 -9.64
C LEU A 47 -1.43 -1.30 -9.71
N VAL A 48 -1.45 -0.18 -10.45
CA VAL A 48 -0.30 0.74 -10.53
C VAL A 48 0.01 1.33 -9.16
N VAL A 49 -1.01 1.79 -8.43
CA VAL A 49 -0.84 2.36 -7.08
C VAL A 49 -0.29 1.32 -6.11
N THR A 50 -0.87 0.12 -6.06
CA THR A 50 -0.40 -0.97 -5.20
C THR A 50 1.02 -1.39 -5.54
N GLY A 51 1.39 -1.46 -6.82
CA GLY A 51 2.75 -1.75 -7.25
C GLY A 51 3.77 -0.70 -6.78
N VAL A 52 3.45 0.59 -6.96
CA VAL A 52 4.30 1.69 -6.51
C VAL A 52 4.46 1.69 -4.98
N LEU A 53 3.37 1.50 -4.23
CA LEU A 53 3.41 1.41 -2.76
C LEU A 53 4.27 0.23 -2.29
N SER A 54 4.14 -0.92 -2.95
CA SER A 54 4.95 -2.11 -2.66
C SER A 54 6.44 -1.87 -2.88
N LEU A 55 6.82 -1.18 -3.97
CA LEU A 55 8.21 -0.80 -4.22
C LEU A 55 8.75 0.18 -3.18
N ILE A 56 7.96 1.19 -2.80
CA ILE A 56 8.35 2.14 -1.76
C ILE A 56 8.57 1.42 -0.42
N LEU A 57 7.66 0.50 -0.06
CA LEU A 57 7.80 -0.33 1.13
C LEU A 57 9.04 -1.20 1.06
N ALA A 58 9.30 -1.85 -0.07
CA ALA A 58 10.50 -2.66 -0.27
C ALA A 58 11.78 -1.83 -0.07
N VAL A 59 11.88 -0.64 -0.67
CA VAL A 59 13.04 0.26 -0.52
C VAL A 59 13.20 0.73 0.93
N ARG A 60 12.10 1.10 1.61
CA ARG A 60 12.14 1.54 3.02
C ARG A 60 12.56 0.42 3.96
N LEU A 61 12.05 -0.79 3.74
CA LEU A 61 12.32 -1.96 4.57
C LEU A 61 13.69 -2.57 4.26
N ASN A 62 14.24 -2.38 3.06
CA ASN A 62 15.58 -2.83 2.70
C ASN A 62 16.64 -2.27 3.66
N LYS A 63 16.45 -1.04 4.17
CA LYS A 63 17.35 -0.43 5.16
C LYS A 63 17.41 -1.19 6.50
N TYR A 64 16.37 -1.95 6.83
CA TYR A 64 16.26 -2.74 8.06
C TYR A 64 16.40 -4.25 7.82
N SER A 65 16.41 -4.68 6.56
CA SER A 65 16.56 -6.07 6.17
C SER A 65 18.03 -6.49 6.24
N LYS A 66 18.31 -7.61 6.93
CA LYS A 66 19.63 -8.27 6.84
C LYS A 66 19.83 -9.00 5.50
N LEU A 67 18.77 -9.11 4.68
CA LEU A 67 18.84 -9.69 3.35
C LEU A 67 19.28 -8.60 2.37
N LYS A 68 20.54 -8.67 1.93
CA LYS A 68 21.06 -7.82 0.85
C LYS A 68 20.35 -8.20 -0.46
N ILE A 69 19.22 -7.56 -0.74
CA ILE A 69 18.63 -7.62 -2.07
C ILE A 69 19.38 -6.57 -2.90
N LYS A 70 20.23 -7.04 -3.82
CA LYS A 70 20.82 -6.21 -4.88
C LYS A 70 19.66 -5.81 -5.79
N ILE A 71 19.21 -4.57 -5.66
CA ILE A 71 18.31 -3.89 -6.61
C ILE A 71 19.19 -3.30 -7.70
#